data_AF-A0A9D5YWK1-F1
#
_entry.id   AF-A0A9D5YWK1-F1
#
_cell.length_a   1.000
_cell.length_b   1.000
_cell.length_c   1.000
_cell.angle_alpha   90.00
_cell.angle_beta   90.00
_cell.angle_gamma   90.00
#
_symmetry.space_group_name_H-M   'P 1'
#
loop_
_entity.id
_entity.type
_entity.pdbx_description
1 polymer ?
#
loop_
_entity_poly.entity_id
_entity_poly.type
_entity_poly.pdbx_seq_one_letter_code
_entity_poly.pdbx_strand_id
1 'polypeptide(L)'
;MPSWEAVFDLAGKAAEKKQLEDRLSDPAIWNHPQAAGAMGSRVGQLRRVLEAHASLASALRNLAELIELAEGEQDAASRPAIESGLASSRAATTSTGWRPPCPASTTGSIASSPSIPAPAGRVMRLGQHVDAHVPALLRTPGLPL
;
A
#
# COMPACT_ATOMS: atom_id res chain seq x y z
N MET A 1 -3.05 -21.91 19.88
CA MET A 1 -2.58 -20.68 19.20
C MET A 1 -3.70 -20.24 18.27
N PRO A 2 -4.12 -18.96 18.28
CA PRO A 2 -5.12 -18.48 17.33
C PRO A 2 -4.60 -18.66 15.89
N SER A 3 -5.49 -19.02 14.95
CA SER A 3 -5.13 -19.06 13.54
C SER A 3 -4.84 -17.65 13.03
N TRP A 4 -3.97 -17.53 12.04
CA TRP A 4 -3.64 -16.24 11.41
C TRP A 4 -4.90 -15.55 10.84
N GLU A 5 -5.87 -16.32 10.37
CA GLU A 5 -7.17 -15.85 9.87
C GLU A 5 -7.97 -15.08 10.93
N ALA A 6 -7.88 -15.52 12.19
CA ALA A 6 -8.52 -14.86 13.32
C ALA A 6 -7.79 -13.57 13.70
N VAL A 7 -6.45 -13.54 13.60
CA VAL A 7 -5.63 -12.34 13.87
C VAL A 7 -5.95 -11.21 12.88
N PHE A 8 -6.17 -11.56 11.60
CA PHE A 8 -6.51 -10.59 10.57
C PHE A 8 -8.01 -10.33 10.42
N ASP A 9 -8.86 -10.99 11.22
CA ASP A 9 -10.32 -10.94 11.15
C ASP A 9 -10.85 -11.08 9.70
N LEU A 10 -10.43 -12.14 9.00
CA LEU A 10 -10.87 -12.38 7.63
C LEU A 10 -12.37 -12.70 7.57
N ALA A 11 -12.90 -13.37 8.60
CA ALA A 11 -14.31 -13.69 8.72
C ALA A 11 -15.17 -12.42 8.86
N GLY A 12 -14.78 -11.46 9.71
CA GLY A 12 -15.47 -10.18 9.86
C GLY A 12 -15.42 -9.35 8.57
N LYS A 13 -14.27 -9.31 7.89
CA LYS A 13 -14.13 -8.62 6.58
C LYS A 13 -15.01 -9.24 5.50
N ALA A 14 -15.12 -10.56 5.45
CA ALA A 14 -16.00 -11.26 4.52
C ALA A 14 -17.48 -10.97 4.82
N ALA A 15 -17.86 -10.92 6.10
CA ALA A 15 -19.20 -10.54 6.51
C ALA A 15 -19.54 -9.08 6.15
N GLU A 16 -18.62 -8.15 6.39
CA GLU A 16 -18.76 -6.73 6.02
C GLU A 16 -18.94 -6.59 4.49
N LYS A 17 -18.10 -7.28 3.71
CA LYS A 17 -18.20 -7.30 2.24
C LYS A 17 -19.61 -7.75 1.80
N LYS A 18 -20.08 -8.88 2.35
CA LYS A 18 -21.40 -9.43 2.01
C LYS A 18 -22.52 -8.45 2.36
N GLN A 19 -22.50 -7.84 3.55
CA GLN A 19 -23.51 -6.86 3.95
C GLN A 19 -23.55 -5.65 3.01
N LEU A 20 -22.39 -5.17 2.55
CA LEU A 20 -22.32 -4.07 1.59
C LEU A 20 -22.85 -4.50 0.21
N GLU A 21 -22.52 -5.69 -0.26
CA GLU A 21 -23.05 -6.24 -1.52
C GLU A 21 -24.58 -6.41 -1.47
N ASP A 22 -25.12 -6.87 -0.34
CA ASP A 22 -26.57 -6.98 -0.13
C ASP A 22 -27.24 -5.60 -0.21
N ARG A 23 -26.63 -4.56 0.39
CA ARG A 23 -27.13 -3.17 0.31
C ARG A 23 -27.00 -2.57 -1.09
N LEU A 24 -25.95 -2.91 -1.83
CA LEU A 24 -25.78 -2.49 -3.23
C LEU A 24 -26.81 -3.13 -4.17
N SER A 25 -27.38 -4.26 -3.76
CA SER A 25 -28.41 -4.97 -4.52
C SER A 25 -29.79 -4.33 -4.38
N ASP A 26 -30.00 -3.45 -3.40
CA ASP A 26 -31.26 -2.71 -3.21
C ASP A 26 -31.41 -1.62 -4.31
N PRO A 27 -32.49 -1.62 -5.12
CA PRO A 27 -32.77 -0.59 -6.10
C PRO A 27 -32.74 0.84 -5.54
N ALA A 28 -33.07 1.04 -4.26
CA ALA A 28 -33.12 2.36 -3.63
C ALA A 28 -31.75 3.04 -3.52
N ILE A 29 -30.65 2.27 -3.47
CA ILE A 29 -29.29 2.84 -3.35
C ILE A 29 -28.88 3.62 -4.60
N TRP A 30 -29.47 3.29 -5.76
CA TRP A 30 -29.18 3.93 -7.03
C TRP A 30 -29.73 5.36 -7.12
N ASN A 31 -30.63 5.75 -6.23
CA ASN A 31 -31.05 7.15 -6.06
C ASN A 31 -29.96 8.03 -5.44
N HIS A 32 -28.93 7.42 -4.83
CA HIS A 32 -27.82 8.10 -4.15
C HIS A 32 -26.47 7.64 -4.73
N PRO A 33 -26.07 8.14 -5.93
CA PRO A 33 -24.90 7.64 -6.66
C PRO A 33 -23.57 7.78 -5.87
N GLN A 34 -23.44 8.82 -5.05
CA GLN A 34 -22.27 8.99 -4.18
C GLN A 34 -22.14 7.87 -3.14
N ALA A 35 -23.26 7.49 -2.52
CA ALA A 35 -23.29 6.41 -1.52
C ALA A 35 -23.02 5.05 -2.17
N ALA A 36 -23.65 4.77 -3.32
CA ALA A 36 -23.40 3.56 -4.10
C ALA A 36 -21.91 3.43 -4.51
N GLY A 37 -21.30 4.53 -4.99
CA GLY A 37 -19.88 4.55 -5.36
C GLY A 37 -18.94 4.30 -4.17
N ALA A 38 -19.22 4.91 -3.02
CA ALA A 38 -18.44 4.70 -1.80
C ALA A 38 -18.52 3.24 -1.31
N MET A 39 -19.73 2.66 -1.30
CA MET A 39 -19.92 1.25 -0.92
C MET A 39 -19.23 0.30 -1.91
N GLY A 40 -19.34 0.56 -3.22
CA GLY A 40 -18.67 -0.26 -4.25
C GLY A 40 -17.13 -0.20 -4.12
N SER A 41 -16.58 0.97 -3.85
CA SER A 41 -15.13 1.13 -3.57
C SER A 41 -14.71 0.32 -2.34
N ARG A 42 -15.51 0.38 -1.26
CA ARG A 42 -15.25 -0.39 -0.03
C ARG A 42 -15.31 -1.90 -0.26
N VAL A 43 -16.32 -2.39 -0.98
CA VAL A 43 -16.41 -3.80 -1.40
C VAL A 43 -15.17 -4.20 -2.20
N GLY A 44 -14.74 -3.36 -3.14
CA GLY A 44 -13.53 -3.60 -3.92
C GLY A 44 -12.27 -3.68 -3.06
N GLN A 45 -12.12 -2.82 -2.05
CA GLN A 45 -11.02 -2.87 -1.11
C GLN A 45 -11.03 -4.15 -0.27
N LEU A 46 -12.18 -4.51 0.30
CA LEU A 46 -12.34 -5.73 1.09
C LEU A 46 -12.07 -6.98 0.25
N ARG A 47 -12.57 -7.02 -0.98
CA ARG A 47 -12.31 -8.12 -1.93
C ARG A 47 -10.82 -8.28 -2.19
N ARG A 48 -10.10 -7.18 -2.50
CA ARG A 48 -8.64 -7.25 -2.73
C ARG A 48 -7.89 -7.84 -1.54
N VAL A 49 -8.26 -7.43 -0.33
CA VAL A 49 -7.64 -7.96 0.90
C VAL A 49 -7.94 -9.46 1.05
N LEU A 50 -9.20 -9.87 0.94
CA LEU A 50 -9.59 -11.27 1.09
C LEU A 50 -8.95 -12.17 0.04
N GLU A 51 -8.95 -11.74 -1.22
CA GLU A 51 -8.33 -12.45 -2.35
C GLU A 51 -6.83 -12.65 -2.15
N ALA A 52 -6.11 -11.60 -1.71
CA ALA A 52 -4.68 -11.68 -1.47
C ALA A 52 -4.34 -12.73 -0.39
N HIS A 53 -5.10 -12.76 0.71
CA HIS A 53 -4.91 -13.75 1.78
C HIS A 53 -5.29 -15.16 1.34
N ALA A 54 -6.40 -15.31 0.60
CA ALA A 54 -6.84 -16.60 0.08
C ALA A 54 -5.82 -17.19 -0.94
N SER A 55 -5.30 -16.34 -1.82
CA SER A 55 -4.26 -16.70 -2.79
C SER A 55 -2.98 -17.16 -2.08
N LEU A 56 -2.50 -16.41 -1.09
CA LEU A 56 -1.32 -16.79 -0.31
C LEU A 56 -1.53 -18.10 0.46
N ALA A 57 -2.69 -18.26 1.10
CA ALA A 57 -3.03 -19.50 1.82
C ALA A 57 -3.12 -20.71 0.89
N SER A 58 -3.60 -20.53 -0.34
CA SER A 58 -3.59 -21.56 -1.37
C SER A 58 -2.16 -21.92 -1.81
N ALA A 59 -1.34 -20.91 -2.13
CA ALA A 59 0.05 -21.11 -2.53
C ALA A 59 0.87 -21.85 -1.47
N LEU A 60 0.70 -21.50 -0.19
CA LEU A 60 1.38 -22.17 0.92
C LEU A 60 0.92 -23.62 1.13
N ARG A 61 -0.38 -23.91 0.94
CA ARG A 61 -0.90 -25.30 1.00
C ARG A 61 -0.34 -26.14 -0.15
N ASN A 62 -0.37 -25.63 -1.37
CA ASN A 62 0.19 -26.33 -2.53
C ASN A 62 1.69 -26.61 -2.34
N LEU A 63 2.44 -25.69 -1.72
CA LEU A 63 3.85 -25.92 -1.40
C LEU A 63 4.04 -26.97 -0.31
N ALA A 64 3.18 -27.01 0.71
CA ALA A 64 3.22 -28.05 1.73
C ALA A 64 2.96 -29.43 1.09
N GLU A 65 1.94 -29.55 0.24
CA GLU A 65 1.65 -30.77 -0.51
C GLU A 65 2.82 -31.20 -1.40
N LEU A 66 3.46 -30.25 -2.09
CA LEU A 66 4.64 -30.54 -2.94
C LEU A 66 5.85 -31.01 -2.11
N ILE A 67 6.06 -30.44 -0.92
CA ILE A 67 7.11 -30.87 0.00
C ILE A 67 6.83 -32.28 0.50
N GLU A 68 5.60 -32.57 0.91
CA GLU A 68 5.19 -33.91 1.37
C GLU A 68 5.41 -34.98 0.28
N LEU A 69 5.07 -34.67 -0.98
CA LEU A 69 5.32 -35.54 -2.13
C LEU A 69 6.82 -35.74 -2.37
N ALA A 70 7.60 -34.66 -2.39
CA ALA A 70 9.04 -34.73 -2.64
C ALA A 70 9.78 -35.50 -1.53
N GLU A 71 9.35 -35.38 -0.28
CA GLU A 71 9.89 -36.15 0.84
C GLU A 71 9.54 -37.64 0.74
N GLY A 72 8.28 -37.96 0.40
CA GLY A 72 7.81 -39.33 0.22
C GLY A 72 8.50 -40.07 -0.94
N GLU A 73 8.79 -39.36 -2.03
CA GLU A 73 9.43 -39.90 -3.23
C GLU A 73 10.95 -39.75 -3.24
N GLN A 74 11.54 -39.10 -2.22
CA GLN A 74 12.96 -38.72 -2.17
C GLN A 74 13.39 -37.92 -3.42
N ASP A 75 12.47 -37.14 -4.00
CA ASP A 75 12.70 -36.39 -5.23
C ASP A 75 13.41 -35.06 -4.96
N ALA A 76 14.74 -35.09 -5.10
CA ALA A 76 15.56 -33.89 -5.00
C ALA A 76 15.34 -32.91 -6.19
N ALA A 77 14.76 -33.36 -7.31
CA ALA A 77 14.55 -32.53 -8.50
C ALA A 77 13.43 -31.50 -8.31
N SER A 78 12.50 -31.74 -7.37
CA SER A 78 11.43 -30.81 -7.01
C SER A 78 11.88 -29.62 -6.13
N ARG A 79 13.08 -29.70 -5.52
CA ARG A 79 13.64 -28.62 -4.68
C ARG A 79 13.63 -27.21 -5.32
N PRO A 80 14.14 -27.00 -6.54
CA PRO A 80 14.10 -25.67 -7.17
C PRO A 80 12.68 -25.13 -7.37
N ALA A 81 11.69 -25.99 -7.63
CA ALA A 81 10.30 -25.58 -7.75
C ALA A 81 9.73 -25.10 -6.41
N ILE A 82 10.03 -25.82 -5.33
CA ILE A 82 9.64 -25.45 -3.96
C ILE A 82 10.27 -24.11 -3.55
N GLU A 83 11.57 -23.94 -3.79
CA GLU A 83 12.29 -22.69 -3.48
C GLU A 83 11.73 -21.49 -4.25
N SER A 84 11.43 -21.68 -5.54
CA SER A 84 10.80 -20.65 -6.38
C SER A 84 9.41 -20.26 -5.86
N GLY A 85 8.58 -21.24 -5.51
CA GLY A 85 7.25 -20.97 -4.95
C GLY A 85 7.30 -20.27 -3.59
N LEU A 86 8.24 -20.64 -2.71
CA LEU A 86 8.49 -19.93 -1.45
C LEU A 86 8.95 -18.49 -1.68
N ALA A 87 9.83 -18.26 -2.66
CA ALA A 87 10.29 -16.92 -3.00
C ALA A 87 9.15 -16.03 -3.52
N SER A 88 8.28 -16.58 -4.38
CA SER A 88 7.08 -15.90 -4.88
C SER A 88 6.11 -15.55 -3.75
N SER A 89 5.82 -16.51 -2.86
CA SER A 89 4.93 -16.31 -1.72
C SER A 89 5.45 -15.23 -0.76
N ARG A 90 6.77 -15.22 -0.51
CA ARG A 90 7.42 -14.17 0.28
C ARG A 90 7.31 -12.80 -0.40
N ALA A 91 7.56 -12.71 -1.70
CA ALA A 91 7.44 -11.46 -2.44
C ALA A 91 6.01 -10.88 -2.39
N ALA A 92 4.98 -11.75 -2.42
CA ALA A 92 3.59 -11.37 -2.29
C ALA A 92 3.26 -10.74 -0.92
N THR A 93 3.91 -11.20 0.16
CA THR A 93 3.70 -10.59 1.48
C THR A 93 4.31 -9.18 1.56
N THR A 94 5.46 -8.94 0.94
CA THR A 94 6.16 -7.65 0.99
C THR A 94 5.39 -6.54 0.27
N SER A 95 4.68 -6.86 -0.81
CA SER A 95 3.91 -5.87 -1.58
C SER A 95 2.63 -5.40 -0.86
N THR A 96 2.15 -6.18 0.12
CA THR A 96 0.91 -5.91 0.87
C THR A 96 1.15 -4.91 2.03
N GLY A 97 2.35 -4.32 2.14
CA GLY A 97 2.70 -3.35 3.18
C GLY A 97 3.17 -3.97 4.50
N TRP A 98 3.32 -5.30 4.54
CA TRP A 98 3.97 -6.00 5.64
C TRP A 98 5.46 -5.63 5.68
N ARG A 99 5.86 -4.82 6.67
CA ARG A 99 7.26 -4.68 7.06
C ARG A 99 7.57 -5.80 8.05
N PRO A 100 8.42 -6.79 7.72
CA PRO A 100 8.93 -7.67 8.75
C PRO A 100 9.65 -6.81 9.81
N PRO A 101 9.61 -7.18 11.10
CA PRO A 101 10.48 -6.55 12.09
C PRO A 101 11.91 -6.71 11.56
N CYS A 102 12.54 -5.57 11.20
CA CYS A 102 13.94 -5.58 10.80
C CYS A 102 14.71 -6.32 11.91
N PRO A 103 15.58 -7.30 11.59
CA PRO A 103 16.54 -7.74 12.60
C PRO A 103 17.29 -6.46 13.00
N ALA A 104 17.23 -6.13 14.29
CA ALA A 104 17.80 -4.90 14.84
C ALA A 104 19.18 -4.69 14.22
N SER A 105 19.31 -3.68 13.37
CA SER A 105 20.60 -3.31 12.81
C SER A 105 21.36 -2.61 13.93
N THR A 106 21.99 -3.41 14.77
CA THR A 106 23.17 -3.03 15.55
C THR A 106 24.28 -2.74 14.55
N THR A 107 24.25 -1.56 13.95
CA THR A 107 25.44 -0.90 13.42
C THR A 107 25.27 0.56 13.75
N GLY A 108 25.93 0.99 14.83
CA GLY A 108 26.14 2.40 15.09
C GLY A 108 26.92 3.00 13.92
N SER A 109 26.21 3.69 13.02
CA SER A 109 26.80 4.67 12.14
C SER A 109 26.77 6.00 12.88
N ILE A 110 27.74 6.16 13.78
CA ILE A 110 28.11 7.45 14.35
C ILE A 110 28.53 8.37 13.20
N ALA A 111 27.76 9.43 13.03
CA ALA A 111 28.15 10.75 12.55
C ALA A 111 29.32 10.82 11.54
N SER A 112 28.97 11.03 10.27
CA SER A 112 29.71 11.99 9.44
C SER A 112 28.78 13.16 9.13
N SER A 113 28.71 14.08 10.10
CA SER A 113 28.21 15.44 9.86
C SER A 113 29.02 16.06 8.72
N PRO A 114 28.42 16.60 7.65
CA PRO A 114 29.14 17.53 6.81
C PRO A 114 29.37 18.80 7.63
N SER A 115 30.65 19.05 7.87
CA SER A 115 31.19 20.24 8.53
C SER A 115 30.59 21.51 7.93
N ILE A 116 29.96 22.32 8.76
CA ILE A 116 29.57 23.69 8.44
C ILE A 116 30.85 24.54 8.48
N PRO A 117 31.34 25.15 7.39
CA PRO A 117 32.36 26.18 7.52
C PRO A 117 31.70 27.49 7.99
N ALA A 118 32.21 28.02 9.09
CA ALA A 118 31.85 29.32 9.67
C ALA A 118 32.11 30.50 8.70
N PRO A 119 31.36 31.61 8.81
CA PRO A 119 31.33 32.67 7.81
C PRO A 119 32.54 33.60 7.93
N ALA A 120 33.29 33.75 6.84
CA ALA A 120 34.25 34.85 6.67
C ALA A 120 34.14 35.39 5.24
N GLY A 121 33.90 36.69 5.13
CA GLY A 121 34.23 37.44 3.91
C GLY A 121 33.05 37.83 3.02
N ARG A 122 32.53 39.02 3.29
CA ARG A 122 31.87 39.94 2.35
C ARG A 122 32.51 39.93 0.95
N VAL A 123 31.74 39.67 -0.10
CA VAL A 123 31.92 40.31 -1.43
C VAL A 123 30.62 40.33 -2.26
N MET A 124 30.16 41.56 -2.52
CA MET A 124 29.45 42.16 -3.66
C MET A 124 28.37 41.40 -4.47
N ARG A 125 27.24 42.10 -4.60
CA ARG A 125 26.12 41.96 -5.57
C ARG A 125 26.61 41.87 -7.02
N LEU A 126 25.91 41.07 -7.84
CA LEU A 126 25.33 41.57 -9.09
C LEU A 126 24.14 40.72 -9.58
N GLY A 127 22.99 41.39 -9.71
CA GLY A 127 22.01 41.14 -10.77
C GLY A 127 21.20 39.85 -10.74
N GLN A 128 20.06 39.84 -10.04
CA GLN A 128 18.82 39.24 -10.55
C GLN A 128 17.63 40.09 -10.10
N HIS A 129 17.10 40.89 -11.03
CA HIS A 129 15.76 41.46 -10.95
C HIS A 129 14.78 40.32 -11.30
N VAL A 130 13.84 40.04 -10.41
CA VAL A 130 12.60 39.36 -10.79
C VAL A 130 11.49 40.34 -10.41
N ASP A 131 10.97 41.02 -11.41
CA ASP A 131 9.91 42.00 -11.23
C ASP A 131 8.63 41.29 -10.77
N ALA A 132 8.28 41.54 -9.51
CA ALA A 132 6.95 41.30 -8.98
C ALA A 132 6.03 42.41 -9.51
N HIS A 133 5.35 42.17 -10.63
CA HIS A 133 4.26 43.05 -11.04
C HIS A 133 2.94 42.57 -10.42
N VAL A 134 2.66 43.11 -9.23
CA VAL A 134 1.30 43.31 -8.74
C VAL A 134 0.77 44.59 -9.42
N PRO A 135 -0.49 44.58 -9.88
CA PRO A 135 -1.26 45.81 -9.76
C PRO A 135 -2.56 45.56 -8.99
N ALA A 136 -2.65 46.26 -7.87
CA ALA A 136 -3.87 46.46 -7.12
C ALA A 136 -4.75 47.52 -7.81
N LEU A 137 -6.06 47.27 -7.78
CA LEU A 137 -7.17 48.22 -7.59
C LEU A 137 -7.07 49.61 -8.26
N LEU A 138 -8.04 49.93 -9.13
CA LEU A 138 -9.07 50.96 -8.90
C LEU A 138 -9.83 51.28 -10.20
N ARG A 139 -11.12 51.61 -10.02
CA ARG A 139 -11.92 52.59 -10.82
C ARG A 139 -12.94 52.04 -11.83
N THR A 140 -14.16 51.82 -11.34
CA THR A 140 -15.43 52.20 -12.00
C THR A 140 -15.46 53.71 -12.31
N PRO A 141 -16.34 54.31 -13.16
CA PRO A 141 -17.67 53.85 -13.60
C PRO A 141 -18.03 54.16 -15.10
N GLY A 142 -19.24 53.79 -15.54
CA GLY A 142 -19.96 54.53 -16.60
C GLY A 142 -20.62 53.72 -17.74
N LEU A 143 -21.90 53.38 -17.58
CA LEU A 143 -22.92 53.33 -18.66
C LEU A 143 -23.05 54.72 -19.32
N PRO A 144 -23.54 54.92 -20.57
CA PRO A 144 -24.84 54.48 -21.11
C PRO A 144 -24.75 53.99 -22.59
N LEU A 145 -25.77 53.53 -23.33
CA LEU A 145 -27.23 53.41 -23.25
C LEU A 145 -27.60 52.22 -24.15
#